data_AF-A0A323UFP3-F1
#
_entry.id   AF-A0A323UFP3-F1
#
_cell.length_a   1.000
_cell.length_b   1.000
_cell.length_c   1.000
_cell.angle_alpha   90.00
_cell.angle_beta   90.00
_cell.angle_gamma   90.00
#
_symmetry.space_group_name_H-M   'P 1'
#
loop_
_entity.id
_entity.type
_entity.pdbx_description
1 polymer ?
#
loop_
_entity_poly.entity_id
_entity_poly.type
_entity_poly.pdbx_seq_one_letter_code
_entity_poly.pdbx_strand_id
1 'polypeptide(L)'
;MSKMATGSWSAEEKVAIVLSILRGELSISEASRKHGVSYKTLLAWRDRFLKGGEAALKGNGPDVHVKALEEENKHKEALAEMALRKNSAAWASEL
;
A
#
# COMPACT_ATOMS: atom_id res chain seq x y z
N MET A 1 15.43 28.71 7.07
CA MET A 1 15.85 27.55 6.24
C MET A 1 14.67 27.13 5.38
N SER A 2 14.58 27.67 4.16
CA SER A 2 13.52 27.35 3.21
C SER A 2 14.01 26.23 2.30
N LYS A 3 13.52 25.00 2.50
CA LYS A 3 13.82 23.91 1.57
C LYS A 3 12.78 23.94 0.46
N MET A 4 12.98 24.84 -0.50
CA MET A 4 12.45 24.68 -1.85
C MET A 4 13.29 23.58 -2.50
N ALA A 5 12.79 22.35 -2.43
CA ALA A 5 13.31 21.23 -3.22
C ALA A 5 12.12 20.56 -3.89
N THR A 6 12.16 20.51 -5.22
CA THR A 6 11.36 19.67 -6.09
C THR A 6 11.69 18.19 -5.81
N GLY A 7 11.28 17.67 -4.65
CA GLY A 7 11.58 16.33 -4.16
C GLY A 7 10.37 15.79 -3.40
N SER A 8 9.90 14.60 -3.80
CA SER A 8 8.74 13.94 -3.20
C SER A 8 8.83 13.89 -1.68
N TRP A 9 7.77 14.31 -1.00
CA TRP A 9 7.55 14.07 0.43
C TRP A 9 7.69 12.58 0.74
N SER A 10 8.45 12.24 1.78
CA SER A 10 8.55 10.87 2.28
C SER A 10 7.20 10.40 2.84
N ALA A 11 7.04 9.08 3.03
CA ALA A 11 5.83 8.56 3.64
C ALA A 11 5.68 9.06 5.09
N GLU A 12 6.78 9.08 5.84
CA GLU A 12 6.89 9.51 7.23
C GLU A 12 6.53 11.00 7.37
N GLU A 13 7.04 11.85 6.48
CA GLU A 13 6.72 13.28 6.49
C GLU A 13 5.23 13.54 6.21
N LYS A 14 4.65 12.82 5.23
CA LYS A 14 3.21 12.90 4.95
C LYS A 14 2.39 12.49 6.17
N VAL A 15 2.76 11.40 6.83
CA VAL A 15 2.09 10.90 8.04
C VAL A 15 2.18 11.92 9.17
N ALA A 16 3.36 12.49 9.42
CA ALA A 16 3.55 13.49 10.46
C ALA A 16 2.63 14.71 10.26
N ILE A 17 2.57 15.22 9.02
CA ILE A 17 1.70 16.36 8.68
C ILE A 17 0.22 15.99 8.84
N VAL A 18 -0.21 14.84 8.32
CA VAL A 18 -1.60 14.38 8.45
C VAL A 18 -2.01 14.23 9.91
N LEU A 19 -1.14 13.67 10.75
CA LEU A 19 -1.42 13.50 12.16
C LEU A 19 -1.54 14.84 12.90
N SER A 20 -0.70 15.83 12.60
CA SER A 20 -0.87 17.18 13.17
C SER A 20 -2.19 17.82 12.77
N ILE A 21 -2.66 17.57 11.53
CA ILE A 21 -3.97 18.04 11.08
C ILE A 21 -5.10 17.33 11.84
N LEU A 22 -5.02 16.01 12.00
CA LEU A 22 -6.05 15.23 12.70
C LEU A 22 -6.12 15.54 14.20
N ARG A 23 -4.98 15.88 14.83
CA ARG A 23 -4.94 16.32 16.23
C ARG A 23 -5.42 17.75 16.43
N GLY A 24 -5.67 18.51 15.36
CA GLY A 24 -6.07 19.91 15.43
C GLY A 24 -4.92 20.88 15.73
N GLU A 25 -3.66 20.41 15.70
CA GLU A 25 -2.47 21.26 15.90
C GLU A 25 -2.24 22.22 14.73
N LEU A 26 -2.66 21.81 13.52
CA LEU A 26 -2.63 22.61 12.31
C LEU A 26 -3.94 22.44 11.55
N SER A 27 -4.55 23.54 11.13
CA SER A 27 -5.56 23.46 10.06
C SER A 27 -4.91 23.08 8.72
N ILE A 28 -5.70 22.53 7.79
CA ILE A 28 -5.21 22.22 6.43
C ILE A 28 -4.61 23.48 5.77
N SER A 29 -5.21 24.66 6.00
CA SER A 29 -4.74 25.93 5.45
C SER A 29 -3.39 26.36 6.03
N GLU A 30 -3.16 26.17 7.33
CA GLU A 30 -1.86 26.44 7.96
C GLU A 30 -0.81 25.44 7.50
N ALA A 31 -1.14 24.16 7.44
CA ALA A 31 -0.26 23.13 6.92
C ALA A 31 0.12 23.41 5.44
N SER A 32 -0.82 23.89 4.63
CA SER A 32 -0.56 24.26 3.24
C SER A 32 0.48 25.35 3.12
N ARG A 33 0.34 26.44 3.89
CA ARG A 33 1.31 27.55 3.92
C ARG A 33 2.65 27.13 4.50
N LYS A 34 2.65 26.38 5.61
CA LYS A 34 3.86 25.96 6.34
C LYS A 34 4.72 25.01 5.53
N HIS A 35 4.10 24.06 4.85
CA HIS A 35 4.78 22.99 4.14
C HIS A 35 4.86 23.24 2.63
N GLY A 36 4.19 24.26 2.07
CA GLY A 36 4.16 24.50 0.63
C GLY A 36 3.41 23.41 -0.15
N VAL A 37 2.51 22.69 0.52
CA VAL A 37 1.70 21.62 -0.08
C VAL A 37 0.32 22.18 -0.41
N SER A 38 -0.22 21.85 -1.58
CA SER A 38 -1.56 22.32 -1.94
C SER A 38 -2.62 21.79 -0.95
N TYR A 39 -3.63 22.62 -0.65
CA TYR A 39 -4.77 22.24 0.19
C TYR A 39 -5.42 20.91 -0.27
N LYS A 40 -5.62 20.76 -1.59
CA LYS A 40 -6.19 19.54 -2.20
C LYS A 40 -5.31 18.31 -1.96
N THR A 41 -3.99 18.47 -2.05
CA THR A 41 -3.03 17.37 -1.80
C THR A 41 -3.08 16.92 -0.35
N LEU A 42 -3.14 17.87 0.60
CA LEU A 42 -3.25 17.56 2.03
C LEU A 42 -4.55 16.84 2.37
N LEU A 43 -5.69 17.27 1.80
CA LEU A 43 -6.95 16.56 1.91
C LEU A 43 -6.83 15.13 1.38
N ALA A 44 -6.24 14.94 0.20
CA ALA A 44 -6.06 13.62 -0.38
C ALA A 44 -5.19 12.70 0.49
N TRP A 45 -4.15 13.23 1.15
CA TRP A 45 -3.34 12.45 2.09
C TRP A 45 -4.13 12.06 3.35
N ARG A 46 -4.86 13.01 3.94
CA ARG A 46 -5.74 12.75 5.09
C ARG A 46 -6.76 11.65 4.79
N ASP A 47 -7.45 11.77 3.65
CA ASP A 47 -8.52 10.84 3.28
C ASP A 47 -7.96 9.43 3.02
N ARG A 48 -6.79 9.34 2.36
CA ARG A 48 -6.08 8.06 2.18
C ARG A 48 -5.63 7.44 3.49
N PHE A 49 -5.12 8.25 4.42
CA PHE A 49 -4.70 7.80 5.75
C PHE A 49 -5.89 7.23 6.53
N LEU A 50 -7.01 7.95 6.57
CA LEU A 50 -8.22 7.50 7.27
C LEU A 50 -8.80 6.23 6.65
N LYS A 51 -8.90 6.17 5.32
CA LYS A 51 -9.39 4.96 4.61
C LYS A 51 -8.49 3.75 4.85
N GLY A 52 -7.17 3.93 4.82
CA GLY A 52 -6.21 2.88 5.11
C GLY A 52 -6.28 2.41 6.57
N GLY A 53 -6.40 3.34 7.51
CA GLY A 53 -6.59 3.03 8.93
C GLY A 53 -7.89 2.26 9.19
N GLU A 54 -9.00 2.68 8.59
CA GLU A 54 -10.29 1.98 8.68
C GLU A 54 -10.20 0.56 8.12
N ALA A 55 -9.57 0.38 6.95
CA ALA A 55 -9.38 -0.94 6.34
C ALA A 55 -8.54 -1.86 7.24
N ALA A 56 -7.46 -1.34 7.82
CA ALA A 56 -6.61 -2.09 8.74
C ALA A 56 -7.37 -2.51 10.02
N LEU A 57 -8.17 -1.61 10.59
CA LEU A 57 -8.99 -1.91 11.78
C LEU A 57 -10.11 -2.92 11.49
N LYS A 58 -10.64 -2.95 10.27
CA LYS A 58 -11.59 -3.99 9.80
C LYS A 58 -10.93 -5.35 9.52
N GLY A 59 -9.62 -5.46 9.68
CA GLY A 59 -8.87 -6.67 9.32
C GLY A 59 -8.60 -6.79 7.82
N ASN A 60 -9.02 -5.84 6.98
CA ASN A 60 -8.74 -5.81 5.53
C ASN A 60 -7.43 -5.06 5.22
N GLY A 61 -6.46 -5.14 6.14
CA GLY A 61 -5.16 -4.51 5.95
C GLY A 61 -4.33 -5.19 4.85
N PRO A 62 -3.23 -4.56 4.41
CA PRO A 62 -2.34 -5.12 3.38
C PRO A 62 -1.90 -6.56 3.65
N ASP A 63 -1.71 -6.93 4.92
CA ASP A 63 -1.33 -8.28 5.36
C ASP A 63 -2.33 -9.36 4.90
N VAL A 64 -3.63 -9.08 4.93
CA VAL A 64 -4.65 -10.05 4.48
C VAL A 64 -4.61 -10.21 2.96
N HIS A 65 -4.39 -9.12 2.22
CA HIS A 65 -4.30 -9.20 0.77
C HIS A 65 -3.01 -9.92 0.31
N VAL A 66 -1.88 -9.65 0.98
CA VAL A 66 -0.61 -10.34 0.73
C VAL A 66 -0.74 -11.84 1.00
N LYS A 67 -1.32 -12.23 2.14
CA LYS A 67 -1.57 -13.65 2.46
C LYS A 67 -2.47 -14.34 1.44
N ALA A 68 -3.54 -13.69 1.01
CA ALA A 68 -4.42 -14.23 -0.03
C ALA A 68 -3.69 -14.43 -1.37
N LEU A 69 -2.85 -13.48 -1.76
CA LEU A 69 -2.03 -13.59 -2.97
C LEU A 69 -0.96 -14.70 -2.85
N GLU A 70 -0.35 -14.86 -1.68
CA GLU A 70 0.60 -15.94 -1.41
C GLU A 70 -0.05 -17.32 -1.49
N GLU A 71 -1.25 -17.48 -0.95
CA GLU A 71 -2.03 -18.72 -1.06
C GLU A 71 -2.40 -19.03 -2.51
N GLU A 72 -2.84 -18.02 -3.27
CA GLU A 72 -3.14 -18.17 -4.69
C GLU A 72 -1.90 -18.58 -5.50
N ASN A 73 -0.75 -17.97 -5.22
CA ASN A 73 0.52 -18.34 -5.88
C ASN A 73 0.94 -19.76 -5.54
N LYS A 74 0.86 -20.18 -4.27
CA LYS A 74 1.12 -21.57 -3.87
C LYS A 74 0.20 -22.55 -4.60
N HIS A 75 -1.07 -22.19 -4.76
CA HIS A 75 -2.03 -23.02 -5.49
C HIS A 75 -1.62 -23.19 -6.96
N LYS A 76 -1.23 -22.09 -7.63
CA LYS A 76 -0.75 -22.12 -9.01
C LYS A 76 0.54 -22.92 -9.19
N GLU A 77 1.47 -22.82 -8.25
CA GLU A 77 2.71 -23.61 -8.24
C GLU A 77 2.42 -25.11 -8.15
N ALA A 78 1.53 -25.52 -7.25
CA ALA A 78 1.13 -26.93 -7.12
C ALA A 78 0.47 -27.48 -8.40
N LEU A 79 -0.35 -26.66 -9.08
CA LEU A 79 -0.95 -27.03 -10.36
C LEU A 79 0.10 -27.19 -11.46
N ALA A 80 1.08 -26.27 -11.53
CA ALA A 80 2.16 -26.34 -12.49
C ALA A 80 3.03 -27.59 -12.30
N GLU A 81 3.36 -27.94 -11.04
CA GLU A 81 4.12 -29.14 -10.70
C GLU A 81 3.36 -30.42 -11.09
N MET A 82 2.06 -30.48 -10.79
CA MET A 82 1.21 -31.61 -11.18
C MET A 82 1.12 -31.77 -12.70
N ALA A 83 1.02 -30.67 -13.44
CA ALA A 83 1.00 -30.68 -14.90
C ALA A 83 2.32 -31.20 -15.49
N LEU A 84 3.45 -30.77 -14.92
CA LEU A 84 4.78 -31.22 -15.34
C LEU A 84 4.94 -32.73 -15.16
N ARG A 85 4.50 -33.24 -14.00
CA ARG A 85 4.55 -34.68 -13.66
C ARG A 85 3.68 -35.53 -14.58
N LYS A 86 2.49 -35.04 -14.96
CA LYS A 86 1.63 -35.74 -15.92
C LYS A 86 2.26 -35.80 -17.30
N ASN A 87 2.83 -34.69 -17.76
CA ASN A 87 3.50 -34.62 -19.05
C ASN A 87 4.73 -35.55 -19.10
N SER A 88 5.54 -35.60 -18.04
CA SER A 88 6.69 -36.51 -17.98
C SER A 88 6.27 -37.99 -17.94
N ALA A 89 5.18 -38.31 -17.24
CA ALA A 89 4.67 -39.67 -17.16
C ALA A 89 4.11 -40.17 -18.50
N ALA A 90 3.46 -39.29 -19.27
CA ALA A 90 2.97 -39.61 -20.61
C ALA A 90 4.12 -40.03 -21.55
N TRP A 91 5.25 -39.31 -21.50
CA TRP A 91 6.41 -39.61 -22.33
C TRP A 91 7.14 -40.89 -21.91
N ALA A 92 7.04 -41.27 -20.63
CA ALA A 92 7.62 -42.52 -20.12
C ALA A 92 6.77 -43.76 -20.46
N SER A 93 5.48 -43.60 -20.78
CA SER A 93 4.60 -44.70 -21.20
C SER A 93 4.58 -44.98 -22.70
N GLU A 94 5.19 -44.10 -23.50
CA GLU A 94 5.27 -44.20 -24.98
C GLU A 94 6.63 -44.74 -25.47
N LEU A 95 7.51 -45.17 -24.56
CA LEU A 95 8.77 -45.89 -24.80
C LEU A 95 8.66 -47.34 -24.32
#